data_AF-A0A956QKG8-F1
#
_entry.id   AF-A0A956QKG8-F1
#
_cell.length_a   1.000
_cell.length_b   1.000
_cell.length_c   1.000
_cell.angle_alpha   90.00
_cell.angle_beta   90.00
_cell.angle_gamma   90.00
#
_symmetry.space_group_name_H-M   'P 1'
#
loop_
_entity.id
_entity.type
_entity.pdbx_description
1 polymer ?
#
loop_
_entity_poly.entity_id
_entity_poly.type
_entity_poly.pdbx_seq_one_letter_code
_entity_poly.pdbx_strand_id
1 'polypeptide(L)'
;MRIFHTSDWHLGRQTCGLSRRRDHEQVLDEILGHCRDFKPHLILHSGDLFENSRPAVEDMRLAQETLAQMSDLAPTVVIAGNHDSAALFDLFEALVGKARRLSFVGSVRRPDQGGVMEFAGDSGEIARV
;
A
#
# COMPACT_ATOMS: atom_id res chain seq x y z
N MET A 1 2.65 12.40 -16.21
CA MET A 1 2.68 11.31 -15.19
C MET A 1 1.41 11.33 -14.34
N ARG A 2 0.97 10.17 -13.85
CA ARG A 2 -0.24 9.98 -13.02
C ARG A 2 0.11 9.15 -11.78
N ILE A 3 -0.22 9.65 -10.60
CA ILE A 3 -0.03 8.94 -9.32
C ILE A 3 -1.40 8.70 -8.70
N PHE A 4 -1.67 7.49 -8.26
CA PHE A 4 -2.83 7.16 -7.44
C PHE A 4 -2.39 7.12 -5.98
N HIS A 5 -2.95 7.98 -5.13
CA HIS A 5 -2.54 8.09 -3.73
C HIS A 5 -3.74 7.79 -2.81
N THR A 6 -3.50 6.94 -1.82
CA THR A 6 -4.45 6.57 -0.78
C THR A 6 -3.70 6.34 0.54
N SER A 7 -4.42 6.19 1.64
CA SER A 7 -3.88 5.95 2.97
C SER A 7 -5.00 5.56 3.94
N ASP A 8 -4.65 5.26 5.19
CA ASP A 8 -5.57 5.15 6.31
C ASP A 8 -6.69 4.12 6.08
N TRP A 9 -6.33 2.96 5.53
CA TRP A 9 -7.30 1.87 5.33
C TRP A 9 -7.76 1.26 6.64
N HIS A 10 -6.89 1.25 7.67
CA HIS A 10 -7.19 0.70 9.00
C HIS A 10 -7.88 -0.68 8.94
N LEU A 11 -7.34 -1.60 8.14
CA LEU A 11 -7.92 -2.94 8.02
C LEU A 11 -7.98 -3.62 9.39
N GLY A 12 -9.13 -4.19 9.72
CA GLY A 12 -9.47 -4.70 11.05
C GLY A 12 -10.21 -3.72 11.97
N ARG A 13 -10.50 -2.49 11.50
CA ARG A 13 -11.26 -1.49 12.28
C ARG A 13 -12.64 -2.01 12.70
N GLN A 14 -13.00 -1.68 13.94
CA GLN A 14 -14.37 -1.75 14.44
C GLN A 14 -14.88 -0.36 14.81
N THR A 15 -16.16 -0.10 14.56
CA THR A 15 -16.83 1.13 14.94
C THR A 15 -18.03 0.78 15.81
N CYS A 16 -18.07 1.29 17.05
CA CYS A 16 -19.11 0.95 18.03
C CYS A 16 -19.26 -0.58 18.25
N GLY A 17 -18.14 -1.32 18.23
CA GLY A 17 -18.12 -2.77 18.39
C GLY A 17 -18.57 -3.57 17.16
N LEU A 18 -18.86 -2.90 16.04
CA LEU A 18 -19.24 -3.54 14.78
C LEU A 18 -18.05 -3.58 13.82
N SER A 19 -17.82 -4.73 13.22
CA SER A 19 -16.79 -4.92 12.18
C SER A 19 -17.09 -4.06 10.95
N ARG A 20 -16.04 -3.42 10.41
CA ARG A 20 -16.10 -2.66 9.14
C ARG A 20 -15.65 -3.48 7.93
N ARG A 21 -15.48 -4.80 8.09
CA ARG A 21 -14.95 -5.70 7.05
C ARG A 21 -15.65 -5.56 5.70
N ARG A 22 -16.98 -5.59 5.68
CA ARG A 22 -17.75 -5.48 4.44
C ARG A 22 -17.56 -4.13 3.75
N ASP A 23 -17.43 -3.06 4.53
CA ASP A 23 -17.18 -1.73 3.99
C ASP A 23 -15.77 -1.64 3.39
N HIS A 24 -14.77 -2.24 4.06
CA HIS A 24 -13.42 -2.35 3.51
C HIS A 24 -13.40 -3.14 2.21
N GLU A 25 -14.05 -4.30 2.13
CA GLU A 25 -14.13 -5.07 0.89
C GLU A 25 -14.74 -4.24 -0.25
N GLN A 26 -15.86 -3.57 0.02
CA GLN A 26 -16.56 -2.76 -0.98
C GLN A 26 -15.71 -1.56 -1.45
N VAL A 27 -15.09 -0.81 -0.54
CA VAL A 27 -14.30 0.37 -0.91
C VAL A 27 -12.99 -0.02 -1.58
N LEU A 28 -12.36 -1.13 -1.20
CA LEU A 28 -11.14 -1.61 -1.86
C LEU A 28 -11.41 -2.10 -3.28
N ASP A 29 -12.55 -2.75 -3.51
CA ASP A 29 -13.00 -3.10 -4.87
C ASP A 29 -13.25 -1.85 -5.71
N GLU A 30 -13.85 -0.80 -5.13
CA GLU A 30 -14.06 0.48 -5.80
C GLU A 30 -12.73 1.19 -6.13
N ILE A 31 -11.81 1.25 -5.16
CA ILE A 31 -10.46 1.79 -5.35
C ILE A 31 -9.73 1.05 -6.48
N LEU A 32 -9.82 -0.28 -6.52
CA LEU A 32 -9.25 -1.08 -7.61
C LEU A 32 -9.87 -0.72 -8.97
N GLY A 33 -11.19 -0.50 -9.02
CA GLY A 33 -11.89 0.02 -10.20
C GLY A 33 -11.30 1.36 -10.67
N HIS A 34 -11.21 2.33 -9.77
CA HIS A 34 -10.63 3.65 -10.06
C HIS A 34 -9.17 3.56 -10.51
N CYS A 35 -8.36 2.68 -9.90
CA CYS A 35 -6.98 2.43 -10.33
C CYS A 35 -6.91 1.92 -11.77
N ARG A 36 -7.79 0.98 -12.17
CA ARG A 36 -7.82 0.43 -13.54
C ARG A 36 -8.17 1.49 -14.57
N ASP A 37 -9.13 2.34 -14.27
CA ASP A 37 -9.59 3.38 -15.17
C ASP A 37 -8.59 4.54 -15.27
N PHE A 38 -8.02 4.94 -14.14
CA PHE A 38 -7.04 6.03 -14.05
C PHE A 38 -5.68 5.68 -14.68
N LYS A 39 -5.32 4.39 -14.73
CA LYS A 39 -4.05 3.89 -15.29
C LYS A 39 -2.84 4.64 -14.71
N PRO A 40 -2.59 4.54 -13.39
CA PRO A 40 -1.48 5.23 -12.74
C PRO A 40 -0.12 4.68 -13.22
N HIS A 41 0.91 5.51 -13.07
CA HIS A 41 2.31 5.08 -13.22
C HIS A 41 2.91 4.68 -11.86
N LEU A 42 2.27 5.12 -10.78
CA LEU A 42 2.63 4.81 -9.39
C LEU A 42 1.36 4.79 -8.54
N ILE A 43 1.24 3.79 -7.66
CA ILE A 43 0.26 3.72 -6.60
C ILE A 43 1.02 3.90 -5.28
N LEU A 44 0.56 4.82 -4.44
CA LEU A 44 1.15 5.12 -3.14
C LEU A 44 0.09 4.92 -2.04
N HIS A 45 0.39 4.04 -1.09
CA HIS A 45 -0.33 3.93 0.17
C HIS A 45 0.53 4.54 1.28
N SER A 46 0.15 5.70 1.82
CA SER A 46 1.07 6.51 2.65
C SER A 46 0.95 6.33 4.16
N GLY A 47 0.36 5.24 4.65
CA GLY A 47 0.32 4.94 6.08
C GLY A 47 -0.98 4.28 6.52
N ASP A 48 -0.93 3.63 7.67
CA ASP A 48 -2.05 3.03 8.41
C ASP A 48 -2.84 2.03 7.56
N LEU A 49 -2.12 1.03 7.03
CA LEU A 49 -2.72 -0.08 6.28
C LEU A 49 -3.60 -0.93 7.20
N PHE A 50 -3.12 -1.20 8.41
CA PHE A 50 -3.83 -1.98 9.43
C PHE A 50 -4.25 -1.11 10.61
N GLU A 51 -5.37 -1.47 11.25
CA GLU A 51 -5.80 -0.80 12.48
C GLU A 51 -4.86 -1.07 13.66
N ASN A 52 -4.15 -2.20 13.67
CA ASN A 52 -3.28 -2.59 14.77
C ASN A 52 -1.96 -3.18 14.27
N SER A 53 -0.88 -2.98 15.03
CA SER A 53 0.46 -3.50 14.75
C SER A 53 0.57 -5.03 14.72
N ARG A 54 -0.47 -5.73 15.21
CA ARG A 54 -0.64 -7.18 15.11
C ARG A 54 -1.97 -7.47 14.38
N PRO A 55 -2.02 -7.29 13.05
CA PRO A 55 -3.25 -7.48 12.28
C PRO A 55 -3.71 -8.94 12.31
N ALA A 56 -5.02 -9.15 12.19
CA ALA A 56 -5.56 -10.50 12.03
C ALA A 56 -5.17 -11.07 10.67
N VAL A 57 -5.11 -12.40 10.56
CA VAL A 57 -4.74 -13.09 9.32
C VAL A 57 -5.70 -12.73 8.17
N GLU A 58 -6.98 -12.55 8.47
CA GLU A 58 -7.98 -12.17 7.47
C GLU A 58 -7.77 -10.76 6.92
N ASP A 59 -7.32 -9.83 7.75
CA ASP A 59 -7.00 -8.45 7.33
C ASP A 59 -5.71 -8.43 6.50
N MET A 60 -4.68 -9.18 6.92
CA MET A 60 -3.46 -9.35 6.13
C MET A 60 -3.74 -9.98 4.77
N ARG A 61 -4.65 -10.96 4.71
CA ARG A 61 -5.07 -11.59 3.45
C ARG A 61 -5.77 -10.58 2.54
N LEU A 62 -6.72 -9.80 3.06
CA LEU A 62 -7.40 -8.77 2.27
C LEU A 62 -6.41 -7.74 1.72
N ALA A 63 -5.52 -7.24 2.58
CA ALA A 63 -4.46 -6.32 2.14
C ALA A 63 -3.59 -6.94 1.04
N GLN A 64 -3.14 -8.18 1.23
CA GLN A 64 -2.28 -8.87 0.27
C GLN A 64 -2.97 -9.08 -1.08
N GLU A 65 -4.23 -9.51 -1.08
CA GLU A 65 -5.02 -9.75 -2.29
C GLU A 65 -5.26 -8.43 -3.06
N THR A 66 -5.62 -7.34 -2.36
CA THR A 66 -5.82 -6.03 -2.98
C THR A 66 -4.52 -5.42 -3.49
N LEU A 67 -3.45 -5.41 -2.69
CA LEU A 67 -2.16 -4.85 -3.07
C LEU A 67 -1.49 -5.64 -4.20
N ALA A 68 -1.68 -6.96 -4.25
CA ALA A 68 -1.22 -7.76 -5.38
C ALA A 68 -1.89 -7.31 -6.68
N GLN A 69 -3.20 -7.11 -6.67
CA GLN A 69 -3.93 -6.59 -7.83
C GLN A 69 -3.49 -5.18 -8.21
N MET A 70 -3.25 -4.29 -7.25
CA MET A 70 -2.67 -2.96 -7.52
C MET A 70 -1.30 -3.05 -8.19
N SER A 71 -0.45 -3.96 -7.70
CA SER A 71 0.90 -4.18 -8.26
C SER A 71 0.90 -4.75 -9.68
N ASP A 72 -0.20 -5.39 -10.10
CA ASP A 72 -0.43 -5.85 -11.48
C ASP A 72 -0.82 -4.69 -12.41
N LEU A 73 -1.30 -3.57 -11.86
CA LEU A 73 -1.62 -2.36 -12.63
C LEU A 73 -0.41 -1.43 -12.74
N ALA A 74 0.25 -1.13 -11.62
CA ALA A 74 1.38 -0.20 -11.56
C ALA A 74 2.28 -0.50 -10.35
N PRO A 75 3.54 -0.02 -10.34
CA PRO A 75 4.33 0.01 -9.12
C PRO A 75 3.54 0.54 -7.94
N THR A 76 3.53 -0.22 -6.85
CA THR A 76 2.76 0.05 -5.64
C THR A 76 3.71 0.15 -4.45
N VAL A 77 3.70 1.28 -3.76
CA VAL A 77 4.52 1.50 -2.57
C VAL A 77 3.59 1.64 -1.37
N VAL A 78 3.86 0.89 -0.31
CA VAL A 78 3.11 0.93 0.94
C VAL A 78 4.04 1.33 2.06
N ILE A 79 3.76 2.47 2.67
CA ILE A 79 4.54 3.01 3.79
C ILE A 79 3.80 2.65 5.08
N ALA A 80 4.53 2.19 6.08
CA ALA A 80 3.99 1.94 7.41
C ALA A 80 3.58 3.27 8.07
N GLY A 81 2.36 3.35 8.59
CA GLY A 81 1.92 4.44 9.47
C GLY A 81 2.20 4.13 10.94
N ASN A 82 1.60 4.89 11.85
CA ASN A 82 1.79 4.72 13.29
C ASN A 82 0.98 3.55 13.89
N HIS A 83 -0.06 3.07 13.19
CA HIS A 83 -0.77 1.85 13.58
C HIS A 83 -0.04 0.58 13.12
N ASP A 84 0.74 0.69 12.05
CA ASP A 84 1.45 -0.44 11.45
C ASP A 84 2.69 -0.85 12.25
N SER A 85 3.11 -2.10 12.08
CA SER A 85 4.40 -2.60 12.59
C SER A 85 5.49 -2.46 11.54
N ALA A 86 6.46 -1.58 11.79
CA ALA A 86 7.64 -1.42 10.94
C ALA A 86 8.35 -2.74 10.66
N ALA A 87 8.55 -3.56 11.69
CA ALA A 87 9.21 -4.87 11.57
C ALA A 87 8.40 -5.86 10.72
N LEU A 88 7.06 -5.76 10.75
CA LEU A 88 6.20 -6.58 9.90
C LEU A 88 6.29 -6.14 8.43
N PHE A 89 6.33 -4.83 8.17
CA PHE A 89 6.53 -4.29 6.82
C PHE A 89 7.90 -4.65 6.25
N ASP A 90 8.96 -4.58 7.07
CA ASP A 90 10.30 -5.02 6.67
C ASP A 90 10.31 -6.52 6.33
N LEU A 91 9.55 -7.34 7.07
CA LEU A 91 9.36 -8.75 6.74
C LEU A 91 8.58 -8.93 5.43
N PHE A 92 7.50 -8.15 5.19
CA PHE A 92 6.75 -8.21 3.94
C PHE A 92 7.63 -7.83 2.74
N GLU A 93 8.44 -6.78 2.85
CA GLU A 93 9.42 -6.40 1.83
C GLU A 93 10.40 -7.55 1.53
N ALA A 94 10.92 -8.20 2.58
CA ALA A 94 11.82 -9.35 2.43
C ALA A 94 11.14 -10.57 1.76
N LEU A 95 9.85 -10.79 2.00
CA LEU A 95 9.09 -11.92 1.46
C LEU A 95 8.61 -11.71 0.02
N VAL A 96 8.17 -10.50 -0.33
CA VAL A 96 7.71 -10.18 -1.70
C VAL A 96 8.88 -10.24 -2.66
N GLY A 97 10.04 -9.73 -2.25
CA GLY A 97 11.25 -9.65 -3.06
C GLY A 97 11.08 -8.77 -4.30
N LYS A 98 12.16 -8.64 -5.09
CA LYS A 98 12.21 -7.73 -6.27
C LYS A 98 11.33 -8.16 -7.45
N ALA A 99 10.63 -9.29 -7.35
CA ALA A 99 9.88 -9.88 -8.46
C ALA A 99 8.51 -9.24 -8.67
N ARG A 100 7.91 -8.63 -7.65
CA ARG A 100 6.65 -7.89 -7.78
C ARG A 100 6.95 -6.39 -7.77
N ARG A 101 6.15 -5.62 -8.52
CA ARG A 101 6.16 -4.15 -8.47
C ARG A 101 5.45 -3.65 -7.19
N LEU A 102 5.71 -4.29 -6.05
CA LEU A 102 5.12 -4.01 -4.75
C LEU A 102 6.26 -3.86 -3.75
N SER A 103 6.31 -2.72 -3.07
CA SER A 103 7.32 -2.42 -2.07
C SER A 103 6.67 -2.01 -0.76
N PHE A 104 7.21 -2.51 0.35
CA PHE A 104 6.83 -2.12 1.71
C PHE A 104 7.97 -1.32 2.34
N VAL A 105 7.63 -0.19 2.96
CA VAL A 105 8.57 0.68 3.65
C VAL A 105 8.21 0.71 5.12
N GLY A 106 8.91 -0.07 5.94
CA GLY A 106 8.66 -0.15 7.38
C GLY A 106 9.16 1.08 8.15
N SER A 107 10.21 1.74 7.69
CA SER A 107 10.77 2.93 8.32
C SER A 107 11.20 3.98 7.31
N VAL A 108 10.90 5.25 7.61
CA VAL A 108 11.32 6.38 6.77
C VAL A 108 12.84 6.51 6.86
N ARG A 109 13.49 6.49 5.68
CA ARG A 109 14.93 6.73 5.54
C ARG A 109 15.15 8.15 5.00
N ARG A 110 16.27 8.76 5.38
CA ARG A 110 16.65 10.05 4.81
C ARG A 110 17.09 9.90 3.34
N PRO A 111 17.01 10.95 2.51
CA PRO A 111 17.44 10.89 1.12
C PRO A 111 18.89 10.44 0.92
N ASP A 112 19.80 10.88 1.79
CA ASP A 112 21.22 10.50 1.81
C ASP A 112 21.46 9.03 2.23
N GLN A 113 20.42 8.35 2.71
CA GLN A 113 20.44 6.96 3.14
C GLN A 113 19.63 6.05 2.20
N GLY A 114 19.35 6.49 0.97
CA GLY A 114 18.54 5.72 0.01
C GLY A 114 17.05 5.69 0.34
N GLY A 115 16.55 6.76 0.96
CA GLY A 115 15.13 6.95 1.26
C GLY A 115 14.27 7.46 0.10
N VAL A 116 14.87 7.74 -1.06
CA VAL A 116 14.13 8.22 -2.25
C VAL A 116 13.95 7.06 -3.24
N MET A 117 12.71 6.84 -3.64
CA MET A 117 12.33 5.89 -4.70
C MET A 117 11.98 6.65 -5.97
N GLU A 118 12.41 6.14 -7.13
CA GLU A 118 12.20 6.80 -8.42
C GLU A 118 11.33 5.96 -9.36
N PHE A 119 10.33 6.59 -9.97
CA PHE A 119 9.38 5.93 -10.88
C PHE A 119 9.22 6.75 -12.16
N ALA A 120 9.42 6.11 -13.31
CA ALA A 120 9.33 6.77 -14.61
C ALA A 120 7.89 6.84 -15.12
N GLY A 121 7.52 7.99 -15.69
CA GLY A 121 6.32 8.19 -16.49
C GLY A 121 6.56 7.97 -17.98
N ASP A 122 5.48 8.02 -18.77
CA ASP A 122 5.53 7.75 -20.22
C ASP A 122 6.30 8.80 -21.04
N SER A 123 6.41 10.05 -20.55
CA SER A 123 7.03 11.18 -21.28
C SER A 123 8.38 11.61 -20.69
N GLY A 124 9.06 10.70 -19.96
CA GLY A 124 10.35 10.97 -19.33
C GLY A 124 10.27 11.73 -18.00
N GLU A 125 9.06 11.96 -17.46
CA GLU A 125 8.91 12.49 -16.10
C GLU A 125 9.33 11.42 -15.07
N ILE A 126 9.85 11.85 -13.91
CA ILE A 126 10.26 10.95 -12.83
C ILE A 126 9.54 11.39 -11.54
N ALA A 127 8.78 10.47 -10.94
CA ALA A 127 8.28 10.59 -9.57
C ALA A 127 9.42 10.28 -8.60
N ARG A 128 9.59 11.12 -7.58
CA ARG A 128 10.50 10.87 -6.45
C ARG A 128 9.66 10.84 -5.18
N VAL A 129 9.53 9.67 -4.58
CA VAL A 129 8.76 9.42 -3.34
C VAL A 129 9.70 9.07 -2.21
#